data_AF-A0A067KMH3-F1
#
_entry.id   AF-A0A067KMH3-F1
#
_cell.length_a   1.000
_cell.length_b   1.000
_cell.length_c   1.000
_cell.angle_alpha   90.00
_cell.angle_beta   90.00
_cell.angle_gamma   90.00
#
_symmetry.space_group_name_H-M   'P 1'
#
loop_
_entity.id
_entity.type
_entity.pdbx_description
1 polymer ?
#
loop_
_entity_poly.entity_id
_entity_poly.type
_entity_poly.pdbx_seq_one_letter_code
_entity_poly.pdbx_strand_id
1 'polypeptide(L)'
;MSGTQPFLIQSILLNLVIGELRSLNLDGNLSIKDLDNVKDLTDAKSANLILKKNLESLEFFWKEGNGNNNSIEKIEETLCGLQPHSNVKKLMIKRYEGSRFPNWMMELQLPNLVEISLSCCGRCEHLPPLGKLQFLKILHLYHMDAVKHIDSEVYKDDESAFPSLESLSLSYMDNLEEWATAAGRNIFPRLGKLYVRYCKKLFDLPTIPSVRTLEIAGESELLLSSVQNFPSITSLKISGFHNMRYFPAGFLHNHTVLENLEIVYMKSLKSVANELENLSALKDLNLEQCYELKSLPEGLLKLNSLETIHISACGLVSFPVNGFCGVASLRSLRIQWCDKFTSLSEGVRYLTALQDLNVWMCSELNSLPKSISHLTALQRLRISSCERLSSLPNEIGFLTSLQLLEIYGCPNLTCLPQGVQNLKRLRDLSIMDCPVLERRCQKERGKDWPKIAHIPDIRIGYLLIQRSAP
;
A
#
# COMPACT_ATOMS: atom_id res chain seq x y z
N MET A 1 -46.88 -7.96 7.65
CA MET A 1 -45.84 -7.04 7.14
C MET A 1 -45.62 -5.97 8.17
N SER A 2 -44.64 -6.14 9.04
CA SER A 2 -44.15 -5.11 9.96
C SER A 2 -42.64 -5.32 10.04
N GLY A 3 -41.91 -4.53 9.25
CA GLY A 3 -40.47 -4.61 9.16
C GLY A 3 -39.84 -4.20 10.48
N THR A 4 -39.25 -5.17 11.18
CA THR A 4 -38.24 -4.92 12.20
C THR A 4 -36.94 -4.57 11.47
N GLN A 5 -36.58 -3.29 11.49
CA GLN A 5 -35.24 -2.84 11.11
C GLN A 5 -34.21 -3.57 11.98
N PRO A 6 -33.08 -4.04 11.41
CA PRO A 6 -32.00 -4.63 12.20
C PRO A 6 -31.36 -3.52 13.03
N PHE A 7 -31.43 -3.66 14.35
CA PHE A 7 -30.77 -2.77 15.30
C PHE A 7 -29.26 -2.84 15.10
N LEU A 8 -28.70 -1.85 14.41
CA LEU A 8 -27.27 -1.60 14.34
C LEU A 8 -26.79 -1.13 15.72
N ILE A 9 -26.19 -2.02 16.51
CA ILE A 9 -25.54 -1.62 17.77
C ILE A 9 -24.11 -1.20 17.46
N GLN A 10 -23.95 0.06 17.06
CA GLN A 10 -22.65 0.74 16.98
C GLN A 10 -22.17 1.02 18.41
N SER A 11 -21.05 0.38 18.80
CA SER A 11 -20.21 0.75 19.95
C SER A 11 -20.97 0.95 21.26
N ILE A 12 -21.19 -0.11 22.03
CA ILE A 12 -21.57 0.08 23.44
C ILE A 12 -20.35 0.59 24.18
N LEU A 13 -20.25 1.91 24.33
CA LEU A 13 -19.64 2.58 25.48
C LEU A 13 -20.24 3.96 25.72
N LEU A 14 -20.77 4.12 26.93
CA LEU A 14 -20.05 4.95 27.90
C LEU A 14 -20.45 4.69 29.36
N ASN A 15 -21.46 3.88 29.69
CA ASN A 15 -21.89 3.68 31.10
C ASN A 15 -22.61 2.34 31.41
N LEU A 16 -22.62 1.36 30.49
CA LEU A 16 -23.30 0.08 30.76
C LEU A 16 -22.38 -0.84 31.56
N VAL A 17 -22.85 -1.34 32.70
CA VAL A 17 -22.17 -2.45 33.40
C VAL A 17 -22.27 -3.67 32.50
N ILE A 18 -21.20 -4.46 32.38
CA ILE A 18 -21.12 -5.56 31.40
C ILE A 18 -22.27 -6.56 31.51
N GLY A 19 -22.86 -6.73 32.70
CA GLY A 19 -24.05 -7.55 32.93
C GLY A 19 -25.35 -7.06 32.30
N GLU A 20 -25.45 -5.79 31.92
CA GLU A 20 -26.60 -5.27 31.18
C GLU A 20 -26.70 -5.88 29.77
N LEU A 21 -25.58 -6.37 29.22
CA LEU A 21 -25.59 -7.12 27.97
C LEU A 21 -26.47 -8.37 28.05
N ARG A 22 -26.72 -8.92 29.24
CA ARG A 22 -27.55 -10.13 29.43
C ARG A 22 -28.96 -9.97 28.86
N SER A 23 -29.59 -8.81 29.10
CA SER A 23 -30.99 -8.55 28.75
C SER A 23 -31.17 -8.06 27.32
N LEU A 24 -30.10 -7.61 26.65
CA LEU A 24 -30.17 -7.06 25.30
C LEU A 24 -30.26 -8.17 24.23
N ASN A 25 -31.15 -8.02 23.26
CA ASN A 25 -31.16 -8.89 22.08
C ASN A 25 -30.17 -8.35 21.03
N LEU A 26 -28.92 -8.78 21.14
CA LEU A 26 -27.82 -8.30 20.29
C LEU A 26 -27.77 -9.10 18.98
N ASP A 27 -27.61 -8.40 17.86
CA ASP A 27 -27.55 -8.95 16.51
C ASP A 27 -26.40 -8.28 15.73
N GLY A 28 -25.81 -9.00 14.78
CA GLY A 28 -24.73 -8.51 13.94
C GLY A 28 -23.43 -8.28 14.69
N ASN A 29 -23.04 -7.01 14.84
CA ASN A 29 -21.71 -6.62 15.32
C ASN A 29 -21.78 -6.03 16.73
N LEU A 30 -20.91 -6.50 17.63
CA LEU A 30 -20.77 -5.96 18.97
C LEU A 30 -19.31 -5.61 19.26
N SER A 31 -19.07 -4.40 19.75
CA SER A 31 -17.77 -3.94 20.23
C SER A 31 -17.89 -3.58 21.71
N ILE A 32 -17.13 -4.29 22.54
CA ILE A 32 -17.03 -4.08 23.98
C ILE A 32 -15.64 -3.54 24.26
N LYS A 33 -15.56 -2.28 24.68
CA LYS A 33 -14.31 -1.62 25.06
C LYS A 33 -14.30 -1.32 26.56
N ASP A 34 -13.18 -0.81 27.04
CA ASP A 34 -12.92 -0.50 28.43
C ASP A 34 -13.08 -1.71 29.36
N LEU A 35 -12.69 -2.89 28.86
CA LEU A 35 -12.80 -4.15 29.60
C LEU A 35 -11.96 -4.20 30.89
N ASP A 36 -11.04 -3.25 31.08
CA ASP A 36 -10.31 -3.00 32.34
C ASP A 36 -11.23 -2.74 33.54
N ASN A 37 -12.45 -2.25 33.27
CA ASN A 37 -13.43 -1.90 34.29
C ASN A 37 -14.25 -3.11 34.78
N VAL A 38 -14.17 -4.26 34.09
CA VAL A 38 -14.86 -5.48 34.52
C VAL A 38 -14.26 -5.94 35.84
N LYS A 39 -15.09 -6.28 36.81
CA LYS A 39 -14.63 -6.49 38.20
C LYS A 39 -13.93 -7.83 38.39
N ASP A 40 -14.54 -8.88 37.88
CA ASP A 40 -14.12 -10.27 38.08
C ASP A 40 -14.77 -11.19 37.03
N LEU A 41 -14.44 -12.48 37.09
CA LEU A 41 -15.02 -13.52 36.24
C LEU A 41 -16.56 -13.56 36.26
N THR A 42 -17.20 -13.30 37.39
CA THR A 42 -18.65 -13.38 37.54
C THR A 42 -19.32 -12.21 36.82
N ASP A 43 -18.74 -11.02 36.97
CA ASP A 43 -19.15 -9.82 36.24
C ASP A 43 -19.02 -10.06 34.72
N ALA A 44 -17.88 -10.58 34.26
CA ALA A 44 -17.69 -10.94 32.84
C ALA A 44 -18.74 -11.96 32.33
N LYS A 45 -18.99 -13.04 33.09
CA LYS A 45 -19.98 -14.07 32.75
C LYS A 45 -21.41 -13.52 32.68
N SER A 46 -21.69 -12.45 33.44
CA SER A 46 -23.04 -11.87 33.46
C SER A 46 -23.47 -11.33 32.10
N ALA A 47 -22.54 -10.95 31.20
CA ALA A 47 -22.86 -10.57 29.82
C ALA A 47 -23.51 -11.70 29.00
N ASN A 48 -23.18 -12.95 29.32
CA ASN A 48 -23.79 -14.15 28.75
C ASN A 48 -23.75 -14.18 27.21
N LEU A 49 -22.58 -13.86 26.63
CA LEU A 49 -22.35 -13.81 25.18
C LEU A 49 -22.59 -15.16 24.50
N ILE A 50 -22.41 -16.26 25.24
CA ILE A 50 -22.69 -17.62 24.77
C ILE A 50 -24.16 -17.84 24.39
N LEU A 51 -25.12 -17.05 24.87
CA LEU A 51 -26.53 -17.16 24.43
C LEU A 51 -26.89 -16.22 23.27
N LYS A 52 -25.98 -15.36 22.82
CA LYS A 52 -26.24 -14.34 21.80
C LYS A 52 -26.02 -14.90 20.39
N LYS A 53 -26.95 -15.75 19.95
CA LYS A 53 -26.82 -16.56 18.71
C LYS A 53 -26.74 -15.76 17.41
N ASN A 54 -27.25 -14.53 17.42
CA ASN A 54 -27.34 -13.67 16.23
C ASN A 54 -26.09 -12.79 16.06
N LEU A 55 -25.14 -12.84 16.99
CA LEU A 55 -23.88 -12.11 16.84
C LEU A 55 -22.99 -12.78 15.80
N GLU A 56 -22.56 -11.97 14.82
CA GLU A 56 -21.66 -12.36 13.74
C GLU A 56 -20.24 -11.83 13.97
N SER A 57 -20.08 -10.66 14.59
CA SER A 57 -18.78 -10.04 14.86
C SER A 57 -18.66 -9.59 16.30
N LEU A 58 -17.51 -9.86 16.92
CA LEU A 58 -17.16 -9.41 18.25
C LEU A 58 -15.81 -8.70 18.27
N GLU A 59 -15.76 -7.58 18.98
CA GLU A 59 -14.53 -6.87 19.31
C GLU A 59 -14.43 -6.70 20.83
N PHE A 60 -13.30 -7.11 21.38
CA PHE A 60 -12.92 -6.88 22.77
C PHE A 60 -11.75 -5.90 22.80
N PHE A 61 -11.86 -4.84 23.62
CA PHE A 61 -10.85 -3.80 23.72
C PHE A 61 -10.58 -3.41 25.17
N TRP A 62 -9.30 -3.36 25.53
CA TRP A 62 -8.80 -2.80 26.78
C TRP A 62 -8.13 -1.43 26.52
N LYS A 63 -8.20 -0.51 27.47
CA LYS A 63 -7.49 0.78 27.42
C LYS A 63 -5.99 0.54 27.57
N GLU A 64 -5.19 1.45 27.01
CA GLU A 64 -3.76 1.49 27.34
C GLU A 64 -3.60 1.79 28.83
N GLY A 65 -2.85 0.93 29.53
CA GLY A 65 -2.62 1.07 30.95
C GLY A 65 -1.85 2.35 31.28
N ASN A 66 -2.55 3.38 31.78
CA ASN A 66 -1.94 4.35 32.67
C ASN A 66 -1.81 3.69 34.06
N GLY A 67 -0.88 2.75 34.22
CA GLY A 67 -0.51 2.18 35.53
C GLY A 67 -1.67 1.56 36.34
N ASN A 68 -2.60 0.87 35.68
CA ASN A 68 -3.74 0.27 36.37
C ASN A 68 -3.33 -0.94 37.23
N ASN A 69 -3.74 -0.91 38.51
CA ASN A 69 -3.54 -1.95 39.53
C ASN A 69 -4.26 -3.30 39.26
N ASN A 70 -4.71 -3.58 38.04
CA ASN A 70 -5.39 -4.84 37.74
C ASN A 70 -4.34 -5.98 37.66
N SER A 71 -4.56 -7.06 38.40
CA SER A 71 -3.73 -8.26 38.27
C SER A 71 -3.92 -8.90 36.88
N ILE A 72 -2.87 -9.54 36.37
CA ILE A 72 -2.92 -10.31 35.12
C ILE A 72 -4.05 -11.36 35.19
N GLU A 73 -4.20 -12.01 36.33
CA GLU A 73 -5.27 -12.99 36.60
C GLU A 73 -6.66 -12.42 36.32
N LYS A 74 -6.96 -11.20 36.80
CA LYS A 74 -8.26 -10.54 36.55
C LYS A 74 -8.52 -10.29 35.06
N ILE A 75 -7.49 -9.92 34.30
CA ILE A 75 -7.60 -9.67 32.85
C ILE A 75 -7.90 -10.98 32.13
N GLU A 76 -7.17 -12.05 32.48
CA GLU A 76 -7.38 -13.38 31.92
C GLU A 76 -8.78 -13.93 32.26
N GLU A 77 -9.22 -13.78 33.51
CA GLU A 77 -10.56 -14.14 33.96
C GLU A 77 -11.65 -13.38 33.21
N THR A 78 -11.45 -12.08 32.94
CA THR A 78 -12.40 -11.26 32.20
C THR A 78 -12.63 -11.84 30.80
N LEU A 79 -11.56 -12.13 30.06
CA LEU A 79 -11.69 -12.73 28.73
C LEU A 79 -12.22 -14.17 28.80
N CYS A 80 -11.90 -14.94 29.85
CA CYS A 80 -12.50 -16.25 30.10
C CYS A 80 -14.03 -16.19 30.28
N GLY A 81 -14.54 -15.21 31.02
CA GLY A 81 -15.97 -15.03 31.27
C GLY A 81 -16.77 -14.57 30.04
N LEU A 82 -16.10 -13.96 29.07
CA LEU A 82 -16.70 -13.41 27.84
C LEU A 82 -16.78 -14.41 26.68
N GLN A 83 -16.97 -15.69 26.98
CA GLN A 83 -17.08 -16.74 25.98
C GLN A 83 -18.17 -16.41 24.93
N PRO A 84 -17.80 -16.28 23.64
CA PRO A 84 -18.76 -16.03 22.58
C PRO A 84 -19.62 -17.24 22.22
N HIS A 85 -20.76 -17.00 21.56
CA HIS A 85 -21.50 -18.07 20.88
C HIS A 85 -20.73 -18.57 19.64
N SER A 86 -20.87 -19.85 19.30
CA SER A 86 -20.14 -20.52 18.22
C SER A 86 -20.48 -20.03 16.80
N ASN A 87 -21.54 -19.22 16.63
CA ASN A 87 -21.94 -18.62 15.34
C ASN A 87 -21.08 -17.42 14.93
N VAL A 88 -20.26 -16.89 15.84
CA VAL A 88 -19.43 -15.71 15.56
C VAL A 88 -18.47 -16.02 14.42
N LYS A 89 -18.46 -15.15 13.43
CA LYS A 89 -17.63 -15.22 12.22
C LYS A 89 -16.40 -14.34 12.32
N LYS A 90 -16.45 -13.25 13.08
CA LYS A 90 -15.33 -12.30 13.23
C LYS A 90 -15.03 -12.06 14.70
N LEU A 91 -13.76 -12.22 15.06
CA LEU A 91 -13.27 -11.98 16.42
C LEU A 91 -12.08 -11.02 16.38
N MET A 92 -12.17 -9.93 17.12
CA MET A 92 -11.09 -8.96 17.30
C MET A 92 -10.77 -8.81 18.77
N ILE A 93 -9.50 -8.96 19.15
CA ILE A 93 -9.02 -8.74 20.51
C ILE A 93 -7.92 -7.69 20.44
N LYS A 94 -8.11 -6.59 21.17
CA LYS A 94 -7.21 -5.43 21.15
C LYS A 94 -6.73 -5.10 22.55
N ARG A 95 -5.41 -4.91 22.68
CA ARG A 95 -4.73 -4.43 23.89
C ARG A 95 -4.89 -5.37 25.09
N TYR A 96 -5.08 -6.66 24.84
CA TYR A 96 -5.20 -7.66 25.90
C TYR A 96 -3.85 -7.90 26.59
N GLU A 97 -3.75 -7.54 27.87
CA GLU A 97 -2.49 -7.69 28.64
C GLU A 97 -2.38 -9.01 29.41
N GLY A 98 -3.28 -9.97 29.18
CA GLY A 98 -3.15 -11.32 29.73
C GLY A 98 -1.98 -12.07 29.08
N SER A 99 -1.41 -13.02 29.83
CA SER A 99 -0.32 -13.88 29.35
C SER A 99 -0.83 -15.09 28.55
N ARG A 100 -2.11 -15.46 28.75
CA ARG A 100 -2.72 -16.65 28.15
C ARG A 100 -4.06 -16.34 27.51
N PHE A 101 -4.36 -17.03 26.41
CA PHE A 101 -5.72 -17.04 25.84
C PHE A 101 -6.63 -17.99 26.63
N PRO A 102 -7.94 -17.71 26.69
CA PRO A 102 -8.90 -18.53 27.41
C PRO A 102 -9.11 -19.89 26.73
N ASN A 103 -9.56 -20.88 27.52
CA ASN A 103 -9.81 -22.24 27.04
C ASN A 103 -10.78 -22.31 25.85
N TRP A 104 -11.79 -21.43 25.79
CA TRP A 104 -12.72 -21.43 24.66
C TRP A 104 -12.03 -21.11 23.32
N MET A 105 -10.89 -20.41 23.34
CA MET A 105 -10.08 -20.13 22.16
C MET A 105 -9.06 -21.26 21.91
N MET A 106 -8.43 -21.78 22.97
CA MET A 106 -7.45 -22.87 22.88
C MET A 106 -8.07 -24.20 22.43
N GLU A 107 -9.32 -24.45 22.80
CA GLU A 107 -10.11 -25.64 22.43
C GLU A 107 -11.00 -25.41 21.19
N LEU A 108 -10.80 -24.31 20.47
CA LEU A 108 -11.47 -23.99 19.20
C LEU A 108 -13.01 -24.07 19.25
N GLN A 109 -13.60 -23.56 20.33
CA GLN A 109 -15.06 -23.57 20.54
C GLN A 109 -15.82 -22.57 19.64
N LEU A 110 -15.10 -21.89 18.72
CA LEU A 110 -15.61 -20.95 17.72
C LEU A 110 -15.30 -21.47 16.30
N PRO A 111 -15.91 -22.58 15.87
CA PRO A 111 -15.54 -23.26 14.63
C PRO A 111 -15.89 -22.47 13.36
N ASN A 112 -16.83 -21.52 13.45
CA ASN A 112 -17.33 -20.74 12.31
C ASN A 112 -16.54 -19.44 12.05
N LEU A 113 -15.40 -19.24 12.74
CA LEU A 113 -14.58 -18.05 12.55
C LEU A 113 -14.03 -17.98 11.12
N VAL A 114 -14.25 -16.83 10.51
CA VAL A 114 -13.78 -16.41 9.19
C VAL A 114 -12.66 -15.40 9.29
N GLU A 115 -12.68 -14.53 10.31
CA GLU A 115 -11.67 -13.51 10.54
C GLU A 115 -11.26 -13.44 12.01
N ILE A 116 -9.95 -13.43 12.26
CA ILE A 116 -9.37 -13.21 13.58
C ILE A 116 -8.35 -12.07 13.49
N SER A 117 -8.48 -11.10 14.40
CA SER A 117 -7.49 -10.04 14.57
C SER A 117 -7.06 -9.94 16.03
N LEU A 118 -5.77 -10.17 16.29
CA LEU A 118 -5.15 -10.00 17.60
C LEU A 118 -4.17 -8.83 17.51
N SER A 119 -4.42 -7.79 18.29
CA SER A 119 -3.68 -6.53 18.23
C SER A 119 -3.21 -6.13 19.62
N CYS A 120 -1.92 -5.82 19.77
CA CYS A 120 -1.34 -5.36 21.03
C CYS A 120 -1.56 -6.35 22.19
N CYS A 121 -1.50 -7.67 21.93
CA CYS A 121 -1.57 -8.69 22.98
C CYS A 121 -0.16 -9.13 23.37
N GLY A 122 0.68 -8.16 23.74
CA GLY A 122 2.14 -8.31 23.78
C GLY A 122 2.70 -9.28 24.83
N ARG A 123 1.89 -9.70 25.81
CA ARG A 123 2.29 -10.69 26.84
C ARG A 123 1.91 -12.14 26.50
N CYS A 124 1.15 -12.37 25.42
CA CYS A 124 0.74 -13.71 25.01
C CYS A 124 1.91 -14.46 24.38
N GLU A 125 2.41 -15.50 25.05
CA GLU A 125 3.54 -16.30 24.57
C GLU A 125 3.13 -17.33 23.50
N HIS A 126 1.91 -17.88 23.62
CA HIS A 126 1.40 -18.92 22.72
C HIS A 126 0.17 -18.45 21.96
N LEU A 127 0.16 -18.70 20.66
CA LEU A 127 -1.03 -18.54 19.83
C LEU A 127 -1.97 -19.74 20.02
N PRO A 128 -3.29 -19.54 19.91
CA PRO A 128 -4.24 -20.65 19.85
C PRO A 128 -3.98 -21.53 18.61
N PRO A 129 -4.50 -22.77 18.57
CA PRO A 129 -4.31 -23.68 17.45
C PRO A 129 -5.19 -23.35 16.23
N LEU A 130 -5.01 -22.15 15.69
CA LEU A 130 -5.84 -21.56 14.66
C LEU A 130 -5.82 -22.35 13.34
N GLY A 131 -4.81 -23.19 13.12
CA GLY A 131 -4.65 -24.00 11.90
C GLY A 131 -5.82 -24.95 11.62
N LYS A 132 -6.60 -25.34 12.62
CA LYS A 132 -7.74 -26.27 12.44
C LYS A 132 -9.05 -25.58 12.04
N LEU A 133 -9.09 -24.23 12.04
CA LEU A 133 -10.31 -23.49 11.71
C LEU A 133 -10.62 -23.58 10.22
N GLN A 134 -11.66 -24.34 9.87
CA GLN A 134 -12.01 -24.70 8.50
C GLN A 134 -12.44 -23.50 7.64
N PHE A 135 -13.00 -22.46 8.27
CA PHE A 135 -13.54 -21.29 7.59
C PHE A 135 -12.69 -20.04 7.72
N LEU A 136 -11.56 -20.10 8.44
CA LEU A 136 -10.72 -18.95 8.68
C LEU A 136 -10.06 -18.51 7.38
N LYS A 137 -10.40 -17.31 6.92
CA LYS A 137 -9.90 -16.68 5.69
C LYS A 137 -8.87 -15.59 5.96
N ILE A 138 -9.02 -14.88 7.07
CA ILE A 138 -8.21 -13.70 7.38
C ILE A 138 -7.66 -13.82 8.80
N LEU A 139 -6.33 -13.74 8.92
CA LEU A 139 -5.63 -13.72 10.20
C LEU A 139 -4.71 -12.51 10.26
N HIS A 140 -4.93 -11.66 11.27
CA HIS A 140 -4.11 -10.48 11.55
C HIS A 140 -3.49 -10.59 12.94
N LEU A 141 -2.16 -10.60 13.01
CA LEU A 141 -1.38 -10.58 14.24
C LEU A 141 -0.54 -9.31 14.25
N TYR A 142 -0.83 -8.42 15.21
CA TYR A 142 -0.19 -7.10 15.32
C TYR A 142 0.27 -6.87 16.77
N HIS A 143 1.53 -6.49 17.01
CA HIS A 143 2.06 -6.31 18.38
C HIS A 143 1.81 -7.51 19.30
N MET A 144 2.23 -8.69 18.83
CA MET A 144 2.20 -9.96 19.57
C MET A 144 3.61 -10.29 20.08
N ASP A 145 4.18 -9.36 20.84
CA ASP A 145 5.64 -9.29 21.08
C ASP A 145 6.23 -10.48 21.85
N ALA A 146 5.45 -11.20 22.67
CA ALA A 146 5.94 -12.37 23.41
C ALA A 146 5.96 -13.67 22.58
N VAL A 147 5.29 -13.70 21.42
CA VAL A 147 5.27 -14.90 20.56
C VAL A 147 6.63 -15.08 19.90
N LYS A 148 7.26 -16.23 20.15
CA LYS A 148 8.60 -16.57 19.62
C LYS A 148 8.59 -17.48 18.41
N HIS A 149 7.61 -18.39 18.31
CA HIS A 149 7.56 -19.41 17.28
C HIS A 149 6.15 -19.49 16.68
N ILE A 150 6.08 -19.67 15.35
CA ILE A 150 4.88 -20.13 14.65
C ILE A 150 5.21 -21.50 14.07
N ASP A 151 4.72 -22.55 14.73
CA ASP A 151 5.15 -23.93 14.53
C ASP A 151 3.99 -24.94 14.60
N SER A 152 4.30 -26.22 14.79
CA SER A 152 3.33 -27.30 14.85
C SER A 152 2.29 -27.17 15.97
N GLU A 153 2.50 -26.38 17.02
CA GLU A 153 1.49 -26.13 18.04
C GLU A 153 0.31 -25.33 17.47
N VAL A 154 0.62 -24.35 16.61
CA VAL A 154 -0.37 -23.50 15.92
C VAL A 154 -1.09 -24.30 14.84
N TYR A 155 -0.39 -25.23 14.19
CA TYR A 155 -0.93 -26.10 13.14
C TYR A 155 -1.62 -27.36 13.68
N LYS A 156 -1.35 -27.75 14.93
CA LYS A 156 -1.75 -29.02 15.59
C LYS A 156 -1.38 -30.29 14.80
N ASP A 157 -0.16 -30.32 14.28
CA ASP A 157 0.40 -31.44 13.50
C ASP A 157 -0.42 -31.88 12.27
N ASP A 158 -1.38 -31.05 11.81
CA ASP A 158 -2.18 -31.34 10.62
C ASP A 158 -1.30 -31.34 9.35
N GLU A 159 -1.58 -32.26 8.43
CA GLU A 159 -0.91 -32.28 7.12
C GLU A 159 -1.37 -31.11 6.24
N SER A 160 -2.57 -30.57 6.51
CA SER A 160 -3.19 -29.44 5.82
C SER A 160 -3.85 -28.47 6.80
N ALA A 161 -3.04 -27.80 7.62
CA ALA A 161 -3.53 -26.67 8.41
C ALA A 161 -4.03 -25.52 7.49
N PHE A 162 -4.81 -24.60 8.06
CA PHE A 162 -5.34 -23.40 7.42
C PHE A 162 -5.97 -23.64 6.02
N PRO A 163 -6.97 -24.54 5.90
CA PRO A 163 -7.50 -24.98 4.61
C PRO A 163 -8.18 -23.85 3.80
N SER A 164 -8.64 -22.80 4.46
CA SER A 164 -9.35 -21.66 3.86
C SER A 164 -8.63 -20.32 3.98
N LEU A 165 -7.42 -20.27 4.56
CA LEU A 165 -6.76 -19.00 4.82
C LEU A 165 -6.32 -18.34 3.51
N GLU A 166 -6.82 -17.14 3.26
CA GLU A 166 -6.60 -16.35 2.04
C GLU A 166 -5.63 -15.19 2.29
N SER A 167 -5.60 -14.65 3.52
CA SER A 167 -4.79 -13.50 3.92
C SER A 167 -4.20 -13.66 5.32
N LEU A 168 -2.88 -13.49 5.43
CA LEU A 168 -2.13 -13.51 6.69
C LEU A 168 -1.30 -12.24 6.84
N SER A 169 -1.41 -11.59 7.99
CA SER A 169 -0.60 -10.42 8.33
C SER A 169 0.11 -10.64 9.66
N LEU A 170 1.43 -10.57 9.64
CA LEU A 170 2.30 -10.52 10.81
C LEU A 170 2.92 -9.13 10.87
N SER A 171 2.72 -8.40 11.96
CA SER A 171 3.18 -7.01 12.04
C SER A 171 3.65 -6.66 13.45
N TYR A 172 4.84 -6.09 13.57
CA TYR A 172 5.44 -5.72 14.87
C TYR A 172 5.43 -6.90 15.84
N MET A 173 5.94 -8.07 15.42
CA MET A 173 6.12 -9.22 16.30
C MET A 173 7.61 -9.32 16.65
N ASP A 174 8.05 -8.48 17.58
CA ASP A 174 9.48 -8.18 17.76
C ASP A 174 10.32 -9.38 18.24
N ASN A 175 9.75 -10.33 19.00
CA ASN A 175 10.44 -11.54 19.42
C ASN A 175 10.13 -12.79 18.58
N LEU A 176 9.41 -12.67 17.46
CA LEU A 176 9.18 -13.80 16.58
C LEU A 176 10.51 -14.21 15.94
N GLU A 177 11.05 -15.35 16.37
CA GLU A 177 12.37 -15.87 16.00
C GLU A 177 12.28 -16.90 14.88
N GLU A 178 11.23 -17.73 14.90
CA GLU A 178 11.06 -18.82 13.94
C GLU A 178 9.65 -18.91 13.39
N TRP A 179 9.55 -19.11 12.07
CA TRP A 179 8.32 -19.52 11.41
C TRP A 179 8.58 -20.82 10.66
N ALA A 180 8.34 -21.94 11.35
CA ALA A 180 8.57 -23.26 10.80
C ALA A 180 7.36 -23.70 9.96
N THR A 181 7.63 -24.31 8.81
CA THR A 181 6.66 -25.17 8.10
C THR A 181 7.35 -26.50 7.85
N ALA A 182 6.74 -27.61 8.26
CA ALA A 182 7.33 -28.93 8.03
C ALA A 182 7.53 -29.16 6.52
N ALA A 183 8.74 -29.53 6.13
CA ALA A 183 9.11 -29.76 4.74
C ALA A 183 8.13 -30.76 4.07
N GLY A 184 7.54 -30.35 2.95
CA GLY A 184 6.60 -31.16 2.17
C GLY A 184 5.12 -31.07 2.61
N ARG A 185 4.79 -30.37 3.70
CA ARG A 185 3.39 -30.13 4.08
C ARG A 185 2.82 -28.88 3.42
N ASN A 186 1.59 -28.98 2.92
CA ASN A 186 0.88 -27.83 2.35
C ASN A 186 0.06 -27.12 3.45
N ILE A 187 0.76 -26.43 4.36
CA ILE A 187 0.17 -25.71 5.51
C ILE A 187 -0.73 -24.55 5.08
N PHE A 188 -0.59 -24.04 3.86
CA PHE A 188 -1.31 -22.85 3.39
C PHE A 188 -1.81 -23.03 1.95
N PRO A 189 -2.78 -23.94 1.72
CA PRO A 189 -3.20 -24.31 0.37
C PRO A 189 -3.86 -23.16 -0.42
N ARG A 190 -4.40 -22.15 0.27
CA ARG A 190 -5.16 -21.03 -0.32
C ARG A 190 -4.60 -19.64 -0.03
N LEU A 191 -3.46 -19.55 0.64
CA LEU A 191 -2.92 -18.26 1.09
C LEU A 191 -2.44 -17.43 -0.11
N GLY A 192 -3.24 -16.45 -0.51
CA GLY A 192 -2.93 -15.59 -1.65
C GLY A 192 -2.22 -14.29 -1.26
N LYS A 193 -2.43 -13.81 -0.03
CA LYS A 193 -1.91 -12.52 0.46
C LYS A 193 -1.11 -12.71 1.74
N LEU A 194 0.13 -12.27 1.74
CA LEU A 194 1.02 -12.32 2.91
C LEU A 194 1.61 -10.93 3.18
N TYR A 195 1.47 -10.47 4.41
CA TYR A 195 2.06 -9.22 4.89
C TYR A 195 2.96 -9.54 6.09
N VAL A 196 4.25 -9.24 5.99
CA VAL A 196 5.22 -9.39 7.08
C VAL A 196 5.88 -8.04 7.30
N ARG A 197 5.59 -7.37 8.41
CA ARG A 197 6.03 -5.99 8.65
C ARG A 197 6.71 -5.84 10.02
N TYR A 198 7.94 -5.35 10.04
CA TYR A 198 8.67 -4.99 11.25
C TYR A 198 8.75 -6.14 12.29
N CYS A 199 9.06 -7.37 11.85
CA CYS A 199 9.35 -8.51 12.73
C CYS A 199 10.87 -8.61 12.95
N LYS A 200 11.39 -8.03 14.04
CA LYS A 200 12.85 -7.77 14.19
C LYS A 200 13.74 -9.00 14.27
N LYS A 201 13.26 -10.08 14.90
CA LYS A 201 14.01 -11.33 15.05
C LYS A 201 13.68 -12.37 13.99
N LEU A 202 12.73 -12.09 13.10
CA LEU A 202 12.35 -13.02 12.04
C LEU A 202 13.25 -12.78 10.83
N PHE A 203 14.09 -13.76 10.53
CA PHE A 203 15.08 -13.65 9.47
C PHE A 203 14.82 -14.56 8.27
N ASP A 204 13.95 -15.55 8.42
CA ASP A 204 13.57 -16.44 7.33
C ASP A 204 12.05 -16.65 7.29
N LEU A 205 11.53 -16.87 6.08
CA LEU A 205 10.11 -17.15 5.86
C LEU A 205 9.98 -18.52 5.22
N PRO A 206 8.97 -19.32 5.58
CA PRO A 206 8.74 -20.61 4.95
C PRO A 206 8.38 -20.46 3.46
N THR A 207 8.60 -21.54 2.70
CA THR A 207 8.17 -21.60 1.29
C THR A 207 6.66 -21.75 1.20
N ILE A 208 5.98 -20.76 0.60
CA ILE A 208 4.53 -20.77 0.42
C ILE A 208 4.18 -20.49 -1.06
N PRO A 209 4.04 -21.54 -1.89
CA PRO A 209 3.83 -21.39 -3.33
C PRO A 209 2.48 -20.78 -3.75
N SER A 210 1.51 -20.69 -2.85
CA SER A 210 0.17 -20.14 -3.14
C SER A 210 0.12 -18.61 -3.15
N VAL A 211 1.12 -17.93 -2.56
CA VAL A 211 1.13 -16.47 -2.39
C VAL A 211 1.27 -15.77 -3.74
N ARG A 212 0.38 -14.79 -3.98
CA ARG A 212 0.37 -13.91 -5.16
C ARG A 212 0.72 -12.47 -4.83
N THR A 213 0.32 -12.00 -3.65
CA THR A 213 0.61 -10.66 -3.15
C THR A 213 1.45 -10.77 -1.88
N LEU A 214 2.65 -10.22 -1.93
CA LEU A 214 3.60 -10.21 -0.82
C LEU A 214 3.97 -8.78 -0.46
N GLU A 215 3.83 -8.44 0.81
CA GLU A 215 4.41 -7.21 1.38
C GLU A 215 5.41 -7.58 2.46
N ILE A 216 6.65 -7.15 2.29
CA ILE A 216 7.70 -7.29 3.29
C ILE A 216 8.17 -5.91 3.70
N ALA A 217 8.12 -5.66 5.01
CA ALA A 217 8.75 -4.50 5.61
C ALA A 217 9.61 -4.90 6.80
N GLY A 218 10.79 -4.31 6.93
CA GLY A 218 11.68 -4.64 8.05
C GLY A 218 13.05 -3.99 7.91
N GLU A 219 14.00 -4.49 8.69
CA GLU A 219 15.37 -3.94 8.75
C GLU A 219 16.43 -4.97 8.35
N SER A 220 16.08 -6.25 8.23
CA SER A 220 17.03 -7.35 7.99
C SER A 220 17.11 -7.75 6.51
N GLU A 221 18.33 -7.80 5.96
CA GLU A 221 18.59 -8.30 4.60
C GLU A 221 18.21 -9.77 4.42
N LEU A 222 18.36 -10.58 5.48
CA LEU A 222 17.98 -12.00 5.46
C LEU A 222 16.48 -12.16 5.21
N LEU A 223 15.66 -11.37 5.92
CA LEU A 223 14.20 -11.37 5.74
C LEU A 223 13.80 -10.98 4.30
N LEU A 224 14.50 -10.01 3.71
CA LEU A 224 14.23 -9.63 2.32
C LEU A 224 14.66 -10.72 1.33
N SER A 225 15.72 -11.47 1.64
CA SER A 225 16.18 -12.58 0.80
C SER A 225 15.15 -13.72 0.74
N SER A 226 14.33 -13.90 1.78
CA SER A 226 13.23 -14.88 1.80
C SER A 226 12.11 -14.61 0.78
N VAL A 227 12.12 -13.49 0.05
CA VAL A 227 11.23 -13.30 -1.11
C VAL A 227 11.35 -14.45 -2.12
N GLN A 228 12.53 -15.07 -2.24
CA GLN A 228 12.76 -16.24 -3.09
C GLN A 228 11.87 -17.45 -2.76
N ASN A 229 11.31 -17.50 -1.55
CA ASN A 229 10.47 -18.59 -1.06
C ASN A 229 9.02 -18.51 -1.59
N PHE A 230 8.72 -17.52 -2.45
CA PHE A 230 7.38 -17.29 -3.00
C PHE A 230 7.39 -17.25 -4.55
N PRO A 231 7.56 -18.41 -5.22
CA PRO A 231 7.81 -18.48 -6.67
C PRO A 231 6.64 -17.99 -7.55
N SER A 232 5.49 -17.72 -6.94
CA SER A 232 4.21 -17.45 -7.59
C SER A 232 3.74 -16.00 -7.47
N ILE A 233 4.55 -15.12 -6.86
CA ILE A 233 4.17 -13.73 -6.62
C ILE A 233 4.00 -12.94 -7.92
N THR A 234 2.88 -12.24 -8.01
CA THR A 234 2.56 -11.31 -9.10
C THR A 234 2.60 -9.85 -8.62
N SER A 235 2.57 -9.63 -7.31
CA SER A 235 2.67 -8.29 -6.70
C SER A 235 3.56 -8.35 -5.47
N LEU A 236 4.59 -7.50 -5.45
CA LEU A 236 5.56 -7.38 -4.38
C LEU A 236 5.68 -5.94 -3.92
N LYS A 237 5.53 -5.73 -2.61
CA LYS A 237 5.82 -4.46 -1.96
C LYS A 237 6.94 -4.63 -0.94
N ILE A 238 8.00 -3.85 -1.10
CA ILE A 238 9.16 -3.80 -0.22
C ILE A 238 9.17 -2.45 0.47
N SER A 239 9.20 -2.44 1.81
CA SER A 239 9.14 -1.19 2.57
C SER A 239 10.05 -1.18 3.81
N GLY A 240 10.40 0.00 4.30
CA GLY A 240 10.97 0.16 5.65
C GLY A 240 12.43 -0.28 5.85
N PHE A 241 13.10 -0.83 4.83
CA PHE A 241 14.52 -1.19 4.86
C PHE A 241 15.43 0.05 4.75
N HIS A 242 15.33 0.94 5.74
CA HIS A 242 15.89 2.30 5.67
C HIS A 242 17.42 2.35 5.51
N ASN A 243 18.15 1.39 6.08
CA ASN A 243 19.61 1.33 6.05
C ASN A 243 20.16 0.57 4.85
N MET A 244 19.30 -0.10 4.08
CA MET A 244 19.70 -0.95 2.97
C MET A 244 20.10 -0.10 1.77
N ARG A 245 21.34 -0.28 1.30
CA ARG A 245 21.91 0.49 0.19
C ARG A 245 21.68 -0.16 -1.17
N TYR A 246 21.64 -1.49 -1.20
CA TYR A 246 21.45 -2.32 -2.37
C TYR A 246 20.62 -3.53 -1.97
N PHE A 247 19.91 -4.12 -2.92
CA PHE A 247 19.21 -5.37 -2.70
C PHE A 247 20.16 -6.57 -2.62
N PRO A 248 19.78 -7.64 -1.89
CA PRO A 248 20.50 -8.90 -1.90
C PRO A 248 20.52 -9.49 -3.31
N ALA A 249 21.67 -10.00 -3.74
CA ALA A 249 21.87 -10.44 -5.12
C ALA A 249 20.92 -11.58 -5.51
N GLY A 250 20.16 -11.38 -6.59
CA GLY A 250 19.32 -12.42 -7.19
C GLY A 250 18.07 -12.77 -6.39
N PHE A 251 17.67 -11.96 -5.41
CA PHE A 251 16.44 -12.20 -4.63
C PHE A 251 15.18 -12.16 -5.51
N LEU A 252 15.26 -11.50 -6.68
CA LEU A 252 14.19 -11.47 -7.67
C LEU A 252 14.40 -12.34 -8.92
N HIS A 253 15.50 -13.10 -9.02
CA HIS A 253 15.89 -13.73 -10.30
C HIS A 253 14.83 -14.70 -10.88
N ASN A 254 14.03 -15.35 -10.03
CA ASN A 254 13.03 -16.35 -10.41
C ASN A 254 11.61 -15.78 -10.56
N HIS A 255 11.38 -14.51 -10.26
CA HIS A 255 10.04 -13.91 -10.23
C HIS A 255 9.63 -13.34 -11.60
N THR A 256 9.76 -14.14 -12.65
CA THR A 256 9.48 -13.72 -14.04
C THR A 256 8.01 -13.37 -14.30
N VAL A 257 7.10 -13.83 -13.42
CA VAL A 257 5.66 -13.56 -13.46
C VAL A 257 5.24 -12.33 -12.64
N LEU A 258 6.19 -11.62 -12.01
CA LEU A 258 5.90 -10.44 -11.22
C LEU A 258 5.38 -9.30 -12.10
N GLU A 259 4.16 -8.84 -11.84
CA GLU A 259 3.50 -7.77 -12.60
C GLU A 259 3.65 -6.41 -11.91
N ASN A 260 3.66 -6.38 -10.57
CA ASN A 260 3.67 -5.14 -9.79
C ASN A 260 4.82 -5.14 -8.78
N LEU A 261 5.66 -4.11 -8.81
CA LEU A 261 6.76 -3.91 -7.86
C LEU A 261 6.66 -2.52 -7.22
N GLU A 262 6.46 -2.49 -5.91
CA GLU A 262 6.47 -1.27 -5.11
C GLU A 262 7.68 -1.27 -4.17
N ILE A 263 8.50 -0.23 -4.24
CA ILE A 263 9.63 -0.01 -3.34
C ILE A 263 9.39 1.31 -2.62
N VAL A 264 9.13 1.25 -1.32
CA VAL A 264 8.63 2.38 -0.53
C VAL A 264 9.50 2.61 0.70
N TYR A 265 9.74 3.86 1.07
CA TYR A 265 10.43 4.21 2.32
C TYR A 265 11.86 3.64 2.45
N MET A 266 12.57 3.35 1.36
CA MET A 266 13.97 2.86 1.40
C MET A 266 14.97 4.02 1.32
N LYS A 267 15.21 4.68 2.45
CA LYS A 267 15.94 5.97 2.53
C LYS A 267 17.36 5.92 1.98
N SER A 268 18.15 4.90 2.32
CA SER A 268 19.55 4.75 1.88
C SER A 268 19.74 3.94 0.60
N LEU A 269 18.67 3.53 -0.09
CA LEU A 269 18.74 2.75 -1.32
C LEU A 269 19.39 3.60 -2.42
N LYS A 270 20.53 3.12 -2.94
CA LYS A 270 21.32 3.82 -3.95
C LYS A 270 21.02 3.36 -5.37
N SER A 271 20.61 2.11 -5.52
CA SER A 271 20.37 1.49 -6.82
C SER A 271 19.43 0.30 -6.68
N VAL A 272 18.59 0.11 -7.70
CA VAL A 272 17.75 -1.08 -7.91
C VAL A 272 18.28 -1.93 -9.08
N ALA A 273 19.55 -1.74 -9.47
CA ALA A 273 20.19 -2.45 -10.57
C ALA A 273 20.22 -3.98 -10.38
N ASN A 274 20.36 -4.70 -11.49
CA ASN A 274 20.46 -6.16 -11.62
C ASN A 274 19.19 -6.95 -11.27
N GLU A 275 18.36 -6.46 -10.35
CA GLU A 275 17.16 -7.18 -9.88
C GLU A 275 15.95 -7.02 -10.79
N LEU A 276 15.93 -5.97 -11.62
CA LEU A 276 14.85 -5.73 -12.58
C LEU A 276 15.03 -6.48 -13.91
N GLU A 277 16.24 -6.97 -14.22
CA GLU A 277 16.57 -7.45 -15.57
C GLU A 277 15.73 -8.65 -16.03
N ASN A 278 15.22 -9.45 -15.10
CA ASN A 278 14.48 -10.69 -15.40
C ASN A 278 12.96 -10.54 -15.24
N LEU A 279 12.46 -9.36 -14.87
CA LEU A 279 11.04 -9.12 -14.57
C LEU A 279 10.25 -8.80 -15.84
N SER A 280 10.25 -9.72 -16.81
CA SER A 280 9.66 -9.49 -18.14
C SER A 280 8.14 -9.27 -18.14
N ALA A 281 7.43 -9.77 -17.12
CA ALA A 281 5.99 -9.55 -16.92
C ALA A 281 5.65 -8.24 -16.18
N LEU A 282 6.65 -7.48 -15.71
CA LEU A 282 6.42 -6.29 -14.89
C LEU A 282 5.66 -5.23 -15.69
N LYS A 283 4.50 -4.81 -15.18
CA LYS A 283 3.60 -3.79 -15.73
C LYS A 283 3.68 -2.49 -14.94
N ASP A 284 3.81 -2.57 -13.63
CA ASP A 284 3.77 -1.42 -12.73
C ASP A 284 5.01 -1.38 -11.84
N LEU A 285 5.77 -0.27 -11.94
CA LEU A 285 6.90 0.03 -11.07
C LEU A 285 6.63 1.31 -10.27
N ASN A 286 6.56 1.17 -8.94
CA ASN A 286 6.41 2.29 -8.02
C ASN A 286 7.64 2.44 -7.12
N LEU A 287 8.24 3.62 -7.12
CA LEU A 287 9.38 3.98 -6.29
C LEU A 287 9.01 5.21 -5.46
N GLU A 288 8.85 5.04 -4.14
CA GLU A 288 8.41 6.11 -3.25
C GLU A 288 9.37 6.28 -2.06
N GLN A 289 9.77 7.52 -1.79
CA GLN A 289 10.62 7.88 -0.65
C GLN A 289 11.99 7.15 -0.63
N CYS A 290 12.61 7.00 -1.81
CA CYS A 290 13.98 6.51 -1.97
C CYS A 290 14.96 7.69 -2.14
N TYR A 291 15.29 8.37 -1.04
CA TYR A 291 16.01 9.65 -1.07
C TYR A 291 17.46 9.59 -1.58
N GLU A 292 18.13 8.44 -1.48
CA GLU A 292 19.49 8.22 -2.03
C GLU A 292 19.51 7.63 -3.45
N LEU A 293 18.36 7.32 -4.05
CA LEU A 293 18.28 6.75 -5.39
C LEU A 293 18.48 7.84 -6.44
N LYS A 294 19.72 7.99 -6.91
CA LYS A 294 20.12 9.10 -7.82
C LYS A 294 19.77 8.88 -9.28
N SER A 295 19.66 7.61 -9.70
CA SER A 295 19.38 7.21 -11.08
C SER A 295 18.64 5.87 -11.10
N LEU A 296 17.82 5.66 -12.13
CA LEU A 296 17.32 4.32 -12.45
C LEU A 296 18.41 3.50 -13.17
N PRO A 297 18.42 2.16 -13.04
CA PRO A 297 19.40 1.32 -13.73
C PRO A 297 19.09 1.18 -15.22
N GLU A 298 20.10 0.81 -16.01
CA GLU A 298 19.91 0.40 -17.41
C GLU A 298 19.12 -0.91 -17.55
N GLY A 299 18.95 -1.69 -16.48
CA GLY A 299 18.16 -2.92 -16.48
C GLY A 299 16.68 -2.75 -16.86
N LEU A 300 16.16 -1.52 -16.87
CA LEU A 300 14.83 -1.21 -17.42
C LEU A 300 14.67 -1.61 -18.89
N LEU A 301 15.78 -1.73 -19.63
CA LEU A 301 15.82 -2.12 -21.05
C LEU A 301 15.16 -3.47 -21.36
N LYS A 302 14.99 -4.34 -20.38
CA LYS A 302 14.39 -5.68 -20.57
C LYS A 302 12.90 -5.73 -20.19
N LEU A 303 12.35 -4.63 -19.66
CA LEU A 303 10.99 -4.56 -19.15
C LEU A 303 9.99 -4.22 -20.25
N ASN A 304 9.80 -5.15 -21.18
CA ASN A 304 8.98 -4.96 -22.37
C ASN A 304 7.47 -4.84 -22.08
N SER A 305 7.02 -5.25 -20.90
CA SER A 305 5.60 -5.21 -20.48
C SER A 305 5.27 -4.01 -19.60
N LEU A 306 6.24 -3.15 -19.30
CA LEU A 306 6.09 -2.07 -18.32
C LEU A 306 5.19 -0.96 -18.85
N GLU A 307 4.02 -0.79 -18.24
CA GLU A 307 3.00 0.17 -18.64
C GLU A 307 3.02 1.43 -17.78
N THR A 308 3.38 1.31 -16.50
CA THR A 308 3.41 2.45 -15.59
C THR A 308 4.70 2.54 -14.77
N ILE A 309 5.22 3.76 -14.68
CA ILE A 309 6.29 4.14 -13.76
C ILE A 309 5.78 5.29 -12.91
N HIS A 310 5.79 5.08 -11.59
CA HIS A 310 5.57 6.13 -10.60
C HIS A 310 6.82 6.30 -9.74
N ILE A 311 7.31 7.54 -9.66
CA ILE A 311 8.46 7.91 -8.83
C ILE A 311 8.02 9.09 -7.98
N SER A 312 8.06 8.93 -6.66
CA SER A 312 7.64 9.96 -5.72
C SER A 312 8.68 10.16 -4.62
N ALA A 313 9.05 11.40 -4.32
CA ALA A 313 9.95 11.73 -3.21
C ALA A 313 11.30 10.98 -3.26
N CYS A 314 11.87 10.80 -4.46
CA CYS A 314 13.15 10.13 -4.67
C CYS A 314 14.29 11.12 -4.97
N GLY A 315 15.53 10.71 -4.68
CA GLY A 315 16.75 11.49 -4.93
C GLY A 315 17.19 11.60 -6.40
N LEU A 316 16.29 11.32 -7.34
CA LEU A 316 16.56 11.15 -8.75
C LEU A 316 17.05 12.47 -9.38
N VAL A 317 18.16 12.44 -10.11
CA VAL A 317 18.71 13.64 -10.78
C VAL A 317 18.27 13.74 -12.23
N SER A 318 18.31 12.62 -12.95
CA SER A 318 17.85 12.50 -14.34
C SER A 318 17.66 11.04 -14.72
N PHE A 319 16.98 10.78 -15.83
CA PHE A 319 16.92 9.43 -16.40
C PHE A 319 18.16 9.12 -17.25
N PRO A 320 18.64 7.86 -17.26
CA PRO A 320 19.71 7.46 -18.16
C PRO A 320 19.26 7.61 -19.62
N VAL A 321 20.14 8.15 -20.48
CA VAL A 321 19.84 8.45 -21.90
C VAL A 321 19.42 7.18 -22.67
N ASN A 322 20.00 6.04 -22.33
CA ASN A 322 19.64 4.75 -22.92
C ASN A 322 18.67 3.95 -22.05
N GLY A 323 18.21 4.47 -20.90
CA GLY A 323 17.44 3.69 -19.92
C GLY A 323 16.11 3.12 -20.41
N PHE A 324 15.53 3.73 -21.45
CA PHE A 324 14.19 3.39 -21.92
C PHE A 324 14.16 2.67 -23.26
N CYS A 325 15.31 2.27 -23.84
CA CYS A 325 15.33 1.74 -25.22
C CYS A 325 14.54 0.44 -25.44
N GLY A 326 14.19 -0.31 -24.39
CA GLY A 326 13.30 -1.47 -24.45
C GLY A 326 11.92 -1.28 -23.80
N VAL A 327 11.59 -0.09 -23.28
CA VAL A 327 10.34 0.17 -22.54
C VAL A 327 9.28 0.79 -23.47
N ALA A 328 9.02 0.13 -24.60
CA ALA A 328 8.12 0.66 -25.63
C ALA A 328 6.63 0.60 -25.27
N SER A 329 6.26 -0.18 -24.25
CA SER A 329 4.87 -0.35 -23.78
C SER A 329 4.42 0.70 -22.76
N LEU A 330 5.33 1.56 -22.28
CA LEU A 330 5.02 2.52 -21.22
C LEU A 330 3.92 3.50 -21.64
N ARG A 331 2.84 3.54 -20.86
CA ARG A 331 1.67 4.40 -21.09
C ARG A 331 1.60 5.58 -20.12
N SER A 332 2.10 5.43 -18.91
CA SER A 332 2.03 6.45 -17.87
C SER A 332 3.37 6.62 -17.15
N LEU A 333 3.88 7.85 -17.13
CA LEU A 333 5.08 8.23 -16.40
C LEU A 333 4.75 9.38 -15.45
N ARG A 334 4.89 9.13 -14.14
CA ARG A 334 4.59 10.11 -13.08
C ARG A 334 5.81 10.33 -12.21
N ILE A 335 6.30 11.56 -12.13
CA ILE A 335 7.40 11.98 -11.27
C ILE A 335 6.88 13.05 -10.32
N GLN A 336 6.98 12.82 -9.02
CA GLN A 336 6.44 13.70 -8.00
C GLN A 336 7.44 13.95 -6.89
N TRP A 337 7.49 15.17 -6.35
CA TRP A 337 8.30 15.49 -5.16
C TRP A 337 9.80 15.14 -5.29
N CYS A 338 10.33 15.11 -6.51
CA CYS A 338 11.74 14.81 -6.78
C CYS A 338 12.52 16.11 -6.92
N ASP A 339 12.88 16.72 -5.79
CA ASP A 339 13.48 18.05 -5.79
C ASP A 339 14.82 18.12 -6.52
N LYS A 340 15.62 17.05 -6.56
CA LYS A 340 16.90 17.04 -7.30
C LYS A 340 16.75 16.76 -8.79
N PHE A 341 15.53 16.53 -9.28
CA PHE A 341 15.29 16.09 -10.65
C PHE A 341 15.41 17.26 -11.64
N THR A 342 16.47 17.23 -12.45
CA THR A 342 16.84 18.33 -13.35
C THR A 342 16.36 18.14 -14.78
N SER A 343 16.17 16.89 -15.24
CA SER A 343 15.79 16.59 -16.62
C SER A 343 15.27 15.17 -16.82
N LEU A 344 14.30 15.01 -17.73
CA LEU A 344 13.86 13.72 -18.28
C LEU A 344 14.92 13.03 -19.18
N SER A 345 15.97 13.75 -19.57
CA SER A 345 17.01 13.34 -20.53
C SER A 345 16.51 13.04 -21.94
N GLU A 346 17.44 12.95 -22.90
CA GLU A 346 17.11 12.64 -24.29
C GLU A 346 16.63 11.18 -24.52
N GLY A 347 16.62 10.37 -23.46
CA GLY A 347 16.16 8.98 -23.48
C GLY A 347 14.64 8.83 -23.58
N VAL A 348 13.86 9.87 -23.34
CA VAL A 348 12.40 9.81 -23.54
C VAL A 348 12.01 9.54 -24.99
N ARG A 349 12.93 9.69 -25.96
CA ARG A 349 12.70 9.33 -27.37
C ARG A 349 12.14 7.93 -27.58
N TYR A 350 12.42 7.00 -26.66
CA TYR A 350 12.01 5.60 -26.76
C TYR A 350 10.57 5.36 -26.28
N LEU A 351 9.99 6.27 -25.50
CA LEU A 351 8.66 6.13 -24.88
C LEU A 351 7.52 6.46 -25.85
N THR A 352 7.54 5.88 -27.04
CA THR A 352 6.65 6.25 -28.16
C THR A 352 5.17 5.93 -27.91
N ALA A 353 4.86 4.99 -27.00
CA ALA A 353 3.50 4.65 -26.59
C ALA A 353 2.98 5.47 -25.39
N LEU A 354 3.77 6.39 -24.85
CA LEU A 354 3.41 7.16 -23.66
C LEU A 354 2.17 8.02 -23.90
N GLN A 355 1.18 7.92 -23.03
CA GLN A 355 -0.11 8.62 -23.12
C GLN A 355 -0.25 9.69 -22.04
N ASP A 356 0.32 9.47 -20.86
CA ASP A 356 0.24 10.39 -19.72
C ASP A 356 1.65 10.67 -19.16
N LEU A 357 2.05 11.94 -19.18
CA LEU A 357 3.27 12.44 -18.55
C LEU A 357 2.89 13.47 -17.50
N ASN A 358 3.18 13.17 -16.24
CA ASN A 358 2.94 14.07 -15.13
C ASN A 358 4.23 14.31 -14.36
N VAL A 359 4.65 15.57 -14.29
CA VAL A 359 5.79 16.01 -13.47
C VAL A 359 5.29 17.05 -12.47
N TRP A 360 5.35 16.73 -11.19
CA TRP A 360 4.81 17.56 -10.11
C TRP A 360 5.86 17.78 -9.01
N MET A 361 5.99 19.00 -8.50
CA MET A 361 6.88 19.33 -7.37
C MET A 361 8.32 18.84 -7.63
N CYS A 362 8.85 19.13 -8.82
CA CYS A 362 10.25 18.88 -9.19
C CYS A 362 10.94 20.24 -9.34
N SER A 363 11.33 20.81 -8.20
CA SER A 363 11.78 22.21 -8.10
C SER A 363 13.00 22.53 -8.97
N GLU A 364 13.93 21.59 -9.14
CA GLU A 364 15.15 21.76 -9.95
C GLU A 364 14.98 21.48 -11.45
N LEU A 365 13.80 21.06 -11.91
CA LEU A 365 13.54 20.79 -13.33
C LEU A 365 13.65 22.10 -14.11
N ASN A 366 14.62 22.20 -15.02
CA ASN A 366 14.90 23.45 -15.73
C ASN A 366 14.38 23.50 -17.17
N SER A 367 14.21 22.33 -17.80
CA SER A 367 13.77 22.19 -19.20
C SER A 367 13.29 20.77 -19.48
N LEU A 368 12.49 20.63 -20.55
CA LEU A 368 12.17 19.32 -21.14
C LEU A 368 13.11 19.05 -22.33
N PRO A 369 13.47 17.78 -22.60
CA PRO A 369 14.35 17.40 -23.70
C PRO A 369 13.69 17.64 -25.08
N LYS A 370 14.51 17.83 -26.12
CA LYS A 370 14.00 18.02 -27.50
C LYS A 370 13.38 16.74 -28.06
N SER A 371 13.87 15.58 -27.62
CA SER A 371 13.27 14.27 -27.94
C SER A 371 11.84 14.08 -27.45
N ILE A 372 11.26 15.01 -26.67
CA ILE A 372 9.83 15.00 -26.40
C ILE A 372 8.99 14.95 -27.68
N SER A 373 9.53 15.45 -28.80
CA SER A 373 8.95 15.33 -30.15
C SER A 373 8.60 13.90 -30.58
N HIS A 374 9.25 12.88 -30.02
CA HIS A 374 8.98 11.47 -30.33
C HIS A 374 7.76 10.89 -29.58
N LEU A 375 7.25 11.58 -28.56
CA LEU A 375 6.10 11.14 -27.75
C LEU A 375 4.77 11.40 -28.49
N THR A 376 4.65 10.91 -29.72
CA THR A 376 3.53 11.23 -30.61
C THR A 376 2.18 10.64 -30.15
N ALA A 377 2.20 9.64 -29.26
CA ALA A 377 1.00 9.09 -28.61
C ALA A 377 0.55 9.87 -27.36
N LEU A 378 1.32 10.87 -26.90
CA LEU A 378 1.05 11.59 -25.66
C LEU A 378 -0.28 12.33 -25.73
N GLN A 379 -1.16 12.07 -24.78
CA GLN A 379 -2.50 12.66 -24.69
C GLN A 379 -2.60 13.70 -23.58
N ARG A 380 -1.87 13.50 -22.48
CA ARG A 380 -1.90 14.39 -21.31
C ARG A 380 -0.48 14.74 -20.90
N LEU A 381 -0.19 16.03 -20.85
CA LEU A 381 1.04 16.58 -20.30
C LEU A 381 0.68 17.51 -19.15
N ARG A 382 1.12 17.13 -17.94
CA ARG A 382 0.96 17.95 -16.72
C ARG A 382 2.31 18.30 -16.15
N ILE A 383 2.51 19.59 -15.90
CA ILE A 383 3.71 20.13 -15.29
C ILE A 383 3.30 21.08 -14.18
N SER A 384 3.55 20.68 -12.94
CA SER A 384 3.03 21.38 -11.77
C SER A 384 4.15 21.69 -10.79
N SER A 385 4.18 22.91 -10.24
CA SER A 385 5.12 23.32 -9.19
C SER A 385 6.59 23.06 -9.54
N CYS A 386 6.98 23.30 -10.80
CA CYS A 386 8.37 23.18 -11.27
C CYS A 386 9.02 24.57 -11.31
N GLU A 387 9.61 24.98 -10.20
CA GLU A 387 10.03 26.37 -9.98
C GLU A 387 11.12 26.84 -10.94
N ARG A 388 12.12 26.01 -11.27
CA ARG A 388 13.22 26.37 -12.18
C ARG A 388 12.89 26.21 -13.67
N LEU A 389 11.71 25.73 -14.01
CA LEU A 389 11.33 25.50 -15.41
C LEU A 389 11.15 26.85 -16.10
N SER A 390 12.11 27.21 -16.96
CA SER A 390 12.17 28.55 -17.57
C SER A 390 11.57 28.59 -18.97
N SER A 391 11.57 27.46 -19.67
CA SER A 391 11.08 27.32 -21.03
C SER A 391 10.64 25.89 -21.32
N LEU A 392 9.75 25.75 -22.30
CA LEU A 392 9.40 24.48 -22.92
C LEU A 392 10.01 24.41 -24.33
N PRO A 393 10.45 23.23 -24.80
CA PRO A 393 11.05 23.09 -26.13
C PRO A 393 10.03 23.35 -27.25
N ASN A 394 10.49 23.89 -28.38
CA ASN A 394 9.64 24.10 -29.56
C ASN A 394 9.10 22.77 -30.12
N GLU A 395 9.82 21.70 -29.86
CA GLU A 395 9.54 20.33 -30.20
C GLU A 395 8.23 19.78 -29.59
N ILE A 396 7.66 20.45 -28.58
CA ILE A 396 6.28 20.17 -28.10
C ILE A 396 5.28 20.20 -29.26
N GLY A 397 5.51 21.01 -30.29
CA GLY A 397 4.60 21.08 -31.45
C GLY A 397 4.45 19.78 -32.24
N PHE A 398 5.29 18.76 -31.99
CA PHE A 398 5.20 17.44 -32.60
C PHE A 398 4.32 16.45 -31.82
N LEU A 399 3.78 16.84 -30.66
CA LEU A 399 2.88 16.03 -29.84
C LEU A 399 1.46 16.00 -30.45
N THR A 400 1.34 15.39 -31.62
CA THR A 400 0.12 15.44 -32.46
C THR A 400 -1.12 14.82 -31.81
N SER A 401 -0.97 13.95 -30.81
CA SER A 401 -2.07 13.34 -30.06
C SER A 401 -2.47 14.11 -28.80
N LEU A 402 -1.78 15.20 -28.45
CA LEU A 402 -1.96 15.89 -27.17
C LEU A 402 -3.37 16.49 -27.09
N GLN A 403 -4.10 16.16 -26.04
CA GLN A 403 -5.47 16.62 -25.77
C GLN A 403 -5.55 17.54 -24.56
N LEU A 404 -4.66 17.36 -23.59
CA LEU A 404 -4.59 18.15 -22.37
C LEU A 404 -3.17 18.64 -22.12
N LEU A 405 -3.02 19.95 -21.94
CA LEU A 405 -1.81 20.61 -21.47
C LEU A 405 -2.14 21.39 -20.19
N GLU A 406 -1.57 20.98 -19.07
CA GLU A 406 -1.75 21.62 -17.77
C GLU A 406 -0.40 22.10 -17.23
N ILE A 407 -0.33 23.39 -16.93
CA ILE A 407 0.83 24.05 -16.35
C ILE A 407 0.36 24.77 -15.08
N TYR A 408 0.81 24.29 -13.93
CA TYR A 408 0.42 24.83 -12.63
C TYR A 408 1.66 25.30 -11.85
N GLY A 409 1.61 26.48 -11.22
CA GLY A 409 2.65 26.88 -10.25
C GLY A 409 4.08 26.89 -10.81
N CYS A 410 4.31 27.29 -12.06
CA CYS A 410 5.63 27.37 -12.70
C CYS A 410 6.04 28.84 -12.91
N PRO A 411 6.52 29.55 -11.86
CA PRO A 411 6.68 31.01 -11.88
C PRO A 411 7.73 31.51 -12.87
N ASN A 412 8.78 30.73 -13.14
CA ASN A 412 9.85 31.10 -14.06
C ASN A 412 9.56 30.76 -15.54
N LEU A 413 8.44 30.08 -15.83
CA LEU A 413 8.09 29.75 -17.20
C LEU A 413 7.58 31.01 -17.90
N THR A 414 8.45 31.63 -18.70
CA THR A 414 8.21 32.99 -19.20
C THR A 414 7.41 33.08 -20.48
N CYS A 415 7.30 32.00 -21.27
CA CYS A 415 6.52 32.01 -22.52
C CYS A 415 6.14 30.59 -22.98
N LEU A 416 5.11 30.49 -23.81
CA LEU A 416 4.81 29.26 -24.55
C LEU A 416 5.68 29.16 -25.83
N PRO A 417 6.19 27.98 -26.18
CA PRO A 417 6.94 27.80 -27.42
C PRO A 417 6.06 28.00 -28.65
N GLN A 418 6.67 28.35 -29.79
CA GLN A 418 5.91 28.56 -31.03
C GLN A 418 5.18 27.29 -31.48
N GLY A 419 5.75 26.12 -31.18
CA GLY A 419 5.18 24.82 -31.52
C GLY A 419 3.78 24.55 -30.99
N VAL A 420 3.33 25.23 -29.91
CA VAL A 420 1.98 25.05 -29.35
C VAL A 420 0.87 25.29 -30.37
N GLN A 421 1.08 26.20 -31.34
CA GLN A 421 0.12 26.48 -32.42
C GLN A 421 -0.15 25.28 -33.35
N ASN A 422 0.77 24.30 -33.35
CA ASN A 422 0.69 23.10 -34.18
C ASN A 422 -0.13 21.98 -33.51
N LEU A 423 -0.48 22.12 -32.23
CA LEU A 423 -1.23 21.13 -31.47
C LEU A 423 -2.73 21.17 -31.84
N LYS A 424 -3.08 20.57 -32.97
CA LYS A 424 -4.46 20.61 -33.53
C LYS A 424 -5.47 19.76 -32.76
N ARG A 425 -5.03 18.80 -31.94
CA ARG A 425 -5.90 17.94 -31.12
C ARG A 425 -6.04 18.42 -29.68
N LEU A 426 -5.33 19.49 -29.31
CA LEU A 426 -5.36 20.04 -27.95
C LEU A 426 -6.75 20.61 -27.68
N ARG A 427 -7.43 20.05 -26.67
CA ARG A 427 -8.79 20.44 -26.27
C ARG A 427 -8.75 21.34 -25.06
N ASP A 428 -7.98 20.93 -24.06
CA ASP A 428 -7.91 21.58 -22.76
C ASP A 428 -6.51 22.18 -22.55
N LEU A 429 -6.46 23.49 -22.36
CA LEU A 429 -5.28 24.20 -21.86
C LEU A 429 -5.61 24.84 -20.50
N SER A 430 -4.83 24.50 -19.48
CA SER A 430 -4.93 25.13 -18.16
C SER A 430 -3.58 25.67 -17.75
N ILE A 431 -3.50 26.99 -17.50
CA ILE A 431 -2.33 27.68 -16.98
C ILE A 431 -2.75 28.40 -15.70
N MET A 432 -2.23 28.01 -14.55
CA MET A 432 -2.62 28.58 -13.26
C MET A 432 -1.39 28.79 -12.36
N ASP A 433 -1.43 29.82 -11.51
CA ASP A 433 -0.33 30.23 -10.64
C ASP A 433 1.01 30.40 -11.41
N CYS A 434 0.93 30.90 -12.65
CA CYS A 434 2.07 31.15 -13.54
C CYS A 434 2.09 32.63 -13.99
N PRO A 435 2.48 33.59 -13.12
CA PRO A 435 2.14 35.00 -13.28
C PRO A 435 2.66 35.65 -14.58
N VAL A 436 3.85 35.27 -15.05
CA VAL A 436 4.39 35.78 -16.34
C VAL A 436 3.65 35.17 -17.52
N LEU A 437 3.45 33.85 -17.50
CA LEU A 437 2.79 33.11 -18.56
C LEU A 437 1.32 33.49 -18.71
N GLU A 438 0.61 33.65 -17.59
CA GLU A 438 -0.78 34.12 -17.55
C GLU A 438 -0.93 35.47 -18.23
N ARG A 439 -0.06 36.45 -17.92
CA ARG A 439 -0.07 37.77 -18.58
C ARG A 439 0.14 37.66 -20.08
N ARG A 440 1.01 36.75 -20.53
CA ARG A 440 1.27 36.55 -21.96
C ARG A 440 0.20 35.77 -22.68
N CYS A 441 -0.59 34.97 -21.96
CA CYS A 441 -1.72 34.22 -22.49
C CYS A 441 -3.06 34.96 -22.33
N GLN A 442 -3.05 36.24 -21.92
CA GLN A 442 -4.26 37.06 -21.86
C GLN A 442 -4.95 37.13 -23.22
N LYS A 443 -6.27 36.91 -23.22
CA LYS A 443 -7.11 36.95 -24.42
C LYS A 443 -6.92 38.24 -25.21
N GLU A 444 -6.65 38.11 -26.51
CA GLU A 444 -6.50 39.18 -27.51
C GLU A 444 -5.34 40.19 -27.29
N ARG A 445 -4.78 40.27 -26.08
CA ARG A 445 -3.72 41.23 -25.72
C ARG A 445 -2.37 40.58 -25.47
N GLY A 446 -2.39 39.32 -25.04
CA GLY A 446 -1.20 38.56 -24.66
C GLY A 446 -0.35 38.16 -25.87
N LYS A 447 0.97 38.29 -25.75
CA LYS A 447 1.93 37.94 -26.82
C LYS A 447 1.87 36.46 -27.24
N ASP A 448 1.46 35.58 -26.33
CA ASP A 448 1.34 34.13 -26.59
C ASP A 448 -0.10 33.72 -26.93
N TRP A 449 -1.09 34.63 -26.82
CA TRP A 449 -2.48 34.35 -27.17
C TRP A 449 -2.66 33.78 -28.60
N PRO A 450 -2.01 34.32 -29.64
CA PRO A 450 -2.14 33.76 -31.00
C PRO A 450 -1.69 32.29 -31.11
N LYS A 451 -0.85 31.81 -30.18
CA LYS A 451 -0.36 30.42 -30.16
C LYS A 451 -1.39 29.44 -29.59
N ILE A 452 -2.39 29.94 -28.85
CA ILE A 452 -3.35 29.13 -28.10
C ILE A 452 -4.81 29.40 -28.46
N ALA A 453 -5.10 30.46 -29.23
CA ALA A 453 -6.45 30.86 -29.58
C ALA A 453 -7.29 29.77 -30.30
N HIS A 454 -6.62 28.81 -30.95
CA HIS A 454 -7.27 27.68 -31.62
C HIS A 454 -7.79 26.60 -30.68
N ILE A 455 -7.45 26.63 -29.39
CA ILE A 455 -7.79 25.62 -28.39
C ILE A 455 -9.22 25.88 -27.87
N PRO A 456 -10.13 24.89 -27.86
CA PRO A 456 -11.53 25.11 -27.51
C PRO A 456 -11.75 25.49 -26.03
N ASP A 457 -11.02 24.86 -25.10
CA ASP A 457 -11.21 25.05 -23.67
C ASP A 457 -9.92 25.59 -23.03
N ILE A 458 -9.95 26.86 -22.60
CA ILE A 458 -8.78 27.58 -22.08
C ILE A 458 -9.09 28.15 -20.70
N ARG A 459 -8.29 27.76 -19.71
CA ARG A 459 -8.28 28.34 -18.36
C ARG A 459 -6.94 29.04 -18.10
N ILE A 460 -6.99 30.31 -17.73
CA ILE A 460 -5.80 31.11 -17.37
C ILE A 460 -6.06 31.73 -16.00
N GLY A 461 -5.20 31.42 -15.02
CA GLY A 461 -5.45 31.68 -13.61
C GLY A 461 -6.78 31.05 -13.16
N TYR A 462 -7.53 31.75 -12.30
CA TYR A 462 -8.84 31.29 -11.83
C TYR A 462 -9.99 31.56 -12.83
N LEU A 463 -9.68 31.96 -14.07
CA LEU A 463 -10.66 32.37 -15.07
C LEU A 463 -10.78 31.35 -16.21
N LEU A 464 -12.03 31.03 -16.56
CA LEU A 464 -12.36 30.32 -17.80
C LEU A 464 -12.43 31.34 -18.95
N ILE A 465 -11.45 31.33 -19.84
CA ILE A 465 -11.26 32.33 -20.89
C ILE A 465 -11.97 31.95 -22.20
N GLN A 466 -11.99 30.65 -22.48
CA GLN A 466 -12.64 30.07 -23.66
C GLN A 466 -13.24 28.72 -23.26
N ARG A 467 -14.43 28.43 -23.75
CA ARG A 467 -15.08 27.14 -23.58
C ARG A 467 -15.83 26.80 -24.85
N SER A 468 -15.70 25.57 -25.32
CA SER A 468 -16.55 25.06 -26.39
C SER A 468 -17.97 24.81 -25.87
N ALA A 469 -18.99 25.05 -26.71
CA ALA A 469 -20.35 24.64 -26.39
C ALA A 469 -20.41 23.10 -26.29
N PRO A 470 -21.17 22.54 -25.33
CA PRO A 470 -21.18 21.11 -25.04
C PRO A 470 -21.61 20.23 -26.21
#